data_AF-A0A4S2RB89-F1
#
_entry.id   AF-A0A4S2RB89-F1
#
_cell.length_a   1.000
_cell.length_b   1.000
_cell.length_c   1.000
_cell.angle_alpha   90.00
_cell.angle_beta   90.00
_cell.angle_gamma   90.00
#
_symmetry.space_group_name_H-M   'P 1'
#
loop_
_entity.id
_entity.type
_entity.pdbx_description
1 polymer ?
#
loop_
_entity_poly.entity_id
_entity_poly.type
_entity_poly.pdbx_seq_one_letter_code
_entity_poly.pdbx_strand_id
1 'polypeptide(L)'
;MSSLDAVQWWGTWEHPACGASGEDQFADDAILDPDHDCALEGEVVWHAEWDCEVCGSSCVEIFTDGLSASSGHDCDEDQDDDLEEVAA
;
A
#
# COMPACT_ATOMS: atom_id res chain seq x y z
N MET A 1 -8.18 -17.67 -7.22
CA MET A 1 -6.77 -17.35 -6.94
C MET A 1 -6.82 -15.97 -6.33
N SER A 2 -6.58 -15.83 -5.02
CA SER A 2 -6.73 -14.54 -4.34
C SER A 2 -5.80 -13.51 -4.98
N SER A 3 -6.39 -12.45 -5.52
CA SER A 3 -5.74 -11.39 -6.31
C SER A 3 -4.94 -10.42 -5.43
N LEU A 4 -3.99 -10.95 -4.64
CA LEU A 4 -3.06 -10.13 -3.84
C LEU A 4 -2.15 -9.23 -4.71
N ASP A 5 -2.15 -9.42 -6.03
CA ASP A 5 -1.32 -8.68 -6.99
C ASP A 5 -2.02 -7.47 -7.64
N ALA A 6 -3.26 -7.12 -7.26
CA ALA A 6 -4.00 -6.02 -7.91
C ALA A 6 -3.73 -4.62 -7.33
N VAL A 7 -3.02 -4.55 -6.20
CA VAL A 7 -2.74 -3.29 -5.50
C VAL A 7 -1.27 -2.92 -5.69
N GLN A 8 -1.03 -1.79 -6.34
CA GLN A 8 0.30 -1.18 -6.47
C GLN A 8 0.37 0.06 -5.59
N TRP A 9 1.38 0.11 -4.71
CA TRP A 9 1.65 1.29 -3.91
C TRP A 9 2.69 2.19 -4.56
N TRP A 10 2.52 3.49 -4.34
CA TRP A 10 3.47 4.55 -4.64
C TRP A 10 3.70 5.37 -3.36
N GLY A 11 4.94 5.44 -2.89
CA GLY A 11 5.29 6.16 -1.66
C GLY A 11 6.37 7.20 -1.85
N THR A 12 6.30 8.27 -1.07
CA THR A 12 7.41 9.19 -0.84
C THR A 12 7.87 9.07 0.60
N TRP A 13 9.16 9.21 0.86
CA TRP A 13 9.72 9.11 2.20
C TRP A 13 10.58 10.30 2.54
N GLU A 14 10.66 10.64 3.82
CA GLU A 14 11.52 11.70 4.35
C GLU A 14 12.19 11.26 5.66
N HIS A 15 13.49 11.50 5.76
CA HIS A 15 14.24 11.37 6.99
C HIS A 15 14.34 12.73 7.69
N PRO A 16 13.67 12.95 8.83
CA PRO A 16 13.52 14.28 9.43
C PRO A 16 14.84 14.89 9.94
N ALA A 17 15.82 14.06 10.31
CA ALA A 17 17.09 14.55 10.85
C ALA A 17 18.10 15.00 9.77
N CYS A 18 18.25 14.24 8.68
CA CYS A 18 19.18 14.56 7.60
C CYS A 18 18.53 15.34 6.44
N GLY A 19 17.19 15.32 6.35
CA GLY A 19 16.43 15.93 5.26
C GLY A 19 16.51 15.17 3.94
N ALA A 20 17.01 13.93 3.95
CA ALA A 20 16.96 13.07 2.78
C ALA A 20 15.51 12.66 2.50
N SER A 21 15.17 12.58 1.24
CA SER A 21 13.85 12.14 0.79
C SER A 21 13.96 11.38 -0.52
N GLY A 22 12.95 10.59 -0.82
CA GLY A 22 12.87 9.80 -2.02
C GLY A 22 11.44 9.37 -2.33
N GLU A 23 11.29 8.66 -3.44
CA GLU A 23 10.03 8.08 -3.90
C GLU A 23 10.29 6.64 -4.34
N ASP A 24 9.34 5.74 -4.09
CA ASP A 24 9.45 4.34 -4.49
C ASP A 24 8.08 3.70 -4.76
N GLN A 25 8.10 2.61 -5.52
CA GLN A 25 6.96 1.76 -5.81
C GLN A 25 7.17 0.38 -5.21
N PHE A 26 6.18 -0.11 -4.50
CA PHE A 26 6.26 -1.41 -3.83
C PHE A 26 4.93 -2.16 -3.89
N ALA A 27 5.02 -3.49 -3.81
CA ALA A 27 3.85 -4.36 -3.80
C ALA A 27 3.11 -4.28 -2.46
N ASP A 28 1.87 -4.75 -2.44
CA ASP A 28 1.15 -4.95 -1.18
C ASP A 28 1.90 -5.94 -0.27
N ASP A 29 1.82 -5.70 1.04
CA ASP A 29 2.57 -6.37 2.11
C ASP A 29 4.11 -6.27 2.03
N ALA A 30 4.64 -5.39 1.17
CA ALA A 30 6.08 -5.13 1.14
C ALA A 30 6.56 -4.44 2.44
N ILE A 31 7.73 -4.84 2.93
CA ILE A 31 8.42 -4.15 4.02
C ILE A 31 9.07 -2.90 3.45
N LEU A 32 8.76 -1.75 4.02
CA LEU A 32 9.29 -0.47 3.58
C LEU A 32 10.71 -0.27 4.09
N ASP A 33 11.63 -0.04 3.16
CA ASP A 33 13.04 0.26 3.44
C ASP A 33 13.53 1.29 2.40
N PRO A 34 13.96 2.49 2.82
CA PRO A 34 14.37 3.56 1.90
C PRO A 34 15.80 3.37 1.37
N ASP A 35 16.48 2.27 1.72
CA ASP A 35 17.91 2.01 1.52
C ASP A 35 18.77 3.22 1.93
N HIS A 36 18.36 3.88 3.01
CA HIS A 36 18.96 5.11 3.51
C HIS A 36 19.61 4.91 4.87
N ASP A 37 20.88 4.52 4.88
CA ASP A 37 21.70 4.48 6.08
C ASP A 37 22.32 5.86 6.34
N CYS A 38 21.86 6.53 7.40
CA CYS A 38 22.50 7.74 7.90
C CYS A 38 22.79 7.62 9.39
N ALA A 39 23.89 8.25 9.83
CA ALA A 39 24.31 8.20 11.23
C ALA A 39 23.49 9.11 12.16
N LEU A 40 22.47 9.80 11.65
CA LEU A 40 21.62 10.69 12.43
C LEU A 40 20.40 9.93 12.94
N GLU A 41 20.03 10.18 14.20
CA GLU A 41 18.85 9.57 14.80
C GLU A 41 17.57 10.19 14.20
N GLY A 42 16.66 9.34 13.75
CA GLY A 42 15.37 9.74 13.21
C GLY A 42 14.72 8.57 12.50
N GLU A 43 13.42 8.40 12.65
CA GLU A 43 12.67 7.37 11.93
C GLU A 43 12.20 7.96 10.60
N VAL A 44 12.39 7.21 9.51
CA VAL A 44 11.90 7.62 8.19
C VAL A 44 10.38 7.49 8.17
N VAL A 45 9.72 8.53 7.67
CA VAL A 45 8.27 8.56 7.51
C VAL A 45 7.96 8.41 6.03
N TRP A 46 7.07 7.47 5.72
CA TRP A 46 6.56 7.19 4.39
C TRP A 46 5.15 7.75 4.25
N HIS A 47 4.90 8.48 3.17
CA HIS A 47 3.59 8.90 2.69
C HIS A 47 3.28 8.12 1.42
N ALA A 48 2.42 7.13 1.52
CA ALA A 48 2.14 6.20 0.43
C ALA A 48 0.67 6.20 0.02
N GLU A 49 0.42 6.05 -1.26
CA GLU A 49 -0.89 5.86 -1.86
C GLU A 49 -0.92 4.55 -2.63
N TRP A 50 -2.07 3.91 -2.67
CA TRP A 50 -2.30 2.78 -3.57
C TRP A 50 -3.54 2.99 -4.40
N ASP A 51 -3.54 2.33 -5.56
CA ASP A 51 -4.69 2.20 -6.44
C ASP A 51 -4.88 0.73 -6.80
N CYS A 52 -6.13 0.28 -6.79
CA CYS A 52 -6.52 -1.05 -7.26
C CYS A 52 -7.01 -0.93 -8.70
N GLU A 53 -6.24 -1.48 -9.62
CA GLU A 53 -6.50 -1.36 -11.06
C GLU A 53 -7.81 -2.06 -11.48
N VAL A 54 -8.29 -2.97 -10.65
CA VAL A 54 -9.46 -3.81 -10.90
C VAL A 54 -10.76 -3.08 -10.54
N CYS A 55 -10.86 -2.57 -9.31
CA CYS A 55 -12.08 -1.91 -8.82
C CYS A 55 -12.01 -0.37 -8.80
N GLY A 56 -10.82 0.21 -9.01
CA GLY A 56 -10.56 1.65 -8.95
C GLY A 56 -10.60 2.25 -7.55
N SER A 57 -10.49 1.41 -6.50
CA SER A 57 -10.33 1.90 -5.13
C SER A 57 -8.92 2.43 -4.91
N SER A 58 -8.79 3.47 -4.09
CA SER A 58 -7.49 4.00 -3.68
C SER A 58 -7.52 4.48 -2.23
N CYS A 59 -6.35 4.47 -1.59
CA CYS A 59 -6.17 5.00 -0.24
C CYS A 59 -4.80 5.67 -0.12
N VAL A 60 -4.68 6.60 0.83
CA VAL A 60 -3.41 7.22 1.22
C VAL A 60 -3.17 6.91 2.69
N GLU A 61 -1.98 6.38 3.00
CA GLU A 61 -1.56 6.02 4.34
C GLU A 61 -0.14 6.52 4.65
N ILE A 62 0.16 6.58 5.94
CA ILE A 62 1.45 7.00 6.46
C ILE A 62 2.06 5.81 7.21
N PHE A 63 3.27 5.45 6.84
CA PHE A 63 4.00 4.35 7.44
C PHE A 63 5.29 4.82 8.09
N THR A 64 5.68 4.09 9.12
CA THR A 64 7.01 4.13 9.71
C THR A 64 7.92 3.17 8.95
N ASP A 65 9.20 3.51 8.84
CA ASP A 65 10.26 2.61 8.37
C ASP A 65 10.20 1.20 8.96
N GLY A 66 10.43 0.18 8.13
CA GLY A 66 10.44 -1.22 8.55
C GLY A 66 9.06 -1.84 8.84
N LEU A 67 7.96 -1.09 8.65
CA LEU A 67 6.60 -1.65 8.67
C LEU A 67 6.20 -2.18 7.28
N SER A 68 5.28 -3.13 7.27
CA SER A 68 4.65 -3.63 6.05
C SER A 68 3.54 -2.68 5.60
N ALA A 69 3.57 -2.25 4.34
CA ALA A 69 2.44 -1.54 3.74
C ALA A 69 1.39 -2.55 3.28
N SER A 70 0.24 -2.58 3.95
CA SER A 70 -0.85 -3.52 3.66
C SER A 70 -2.12 -2.74 3.42
N SER A 71 -2.71 -2.90 2.25
CA SER A 71 -3.92 -2.18 1.83
C SER A 71 -5.16 -2.66 2.57
N GLY A 72 -5.11 -3.89 3.09
CA GLY A 72 -6.29 -4.61 3.60
C GLY A 72 -7.40 -4.74 2.54
N HIS A 73 -7.09 -4.50 1.27
CA HIS A 73 -8.05 -4.46 0.18
C HIS A 73 -8.19 -5.86 -0.42
N ASP A 74 -9.34 -6.47 -0.16
CA ASP A 74 -9.73 -7.71 -0.80
C ASP A 74 -10.57 -7.37 -2.04
N CYS A 75 -9.93 -7.43 -3.21
CA CYS A 75 -10.64 -7.29 -4.49
C CYS A 75 -11.29 -8.63 -4.84
N ASP A 76 -12.42 -8.92 -4.21
CA ASP A 76 -13.26 -10.04 -4.58
C ASP A 76 -14.09 -9.65 -5.82
N GLU A 77 -13.63 -10.05 -7.01
CA GLU A 77 -14.42 -9.98 -8.25
C GLU A 77 -15.57 -11.02 -8.28
N ASP A 78 -15.71 -11.86 -7.25
CA ASP A 78 -16.83 -12.78 -7.07
C ASP A 78 -18.03 -12.08 -6.40
N GLN A 79 -18.47 -10.94 -6.96
CA GLN A 79 -19.91 -10.63 -6.92
C GLN A 79 -20.60 -11.49 -7.99
N ASP A 80 -20.69 -12.80 -7.73
CA ASP A 80 -21.70 -13.63 -8.38
C ASP A 80 -23.05 -12.96 -8.14
N ASP A 81 -23.62 -12.44 -9.23
CA ASP A 81 -25.02 -12.05 -9.37
C ASP A 81 -25.88 -13.30 -9.19
N ASP A 82 -26.07 -13.74 -7.95
CA ASP A 82 -27.03 -14.78 -7.59
C ASP A 82 -27.96 -14.25 -6.49
N LEU A 83 -28.63 -13.14 -6.81
CA LEU A 83 -29.99 -12.93 -6.29
C LEU A 83 -30.93 -13.82 -7.11
N GLU A 84 -30.86 -15.12 -6.86
CA GLU A 84 -31.86 -16.09 -7.28
C GLU A 84 -33.25 -15.51 -6.93
N GLU A 85 -34.02 -15.21 -7.98
CA GLU A 85 -35.44 -14.93 -7.94
C GLU A 85 -36.15 -16.13 -7.31
N VAL A 86 -36.26 -16.19 -5.98
CA VAL A 86 -37.21 -17.08 -5.31
C VAL A 86 -38.52 -16.34 -5.11
N ALA A 87 -39.28 -16.30 -6.20
CA ALA A 87 -40.72 -16.11 -6.15
C ALA A 87 -41.33 -17.13 -5.17
N ALA A 88 -42.04 -16.63 -4.17
CA ALA A 88 -43.01 -17.37 -3.37
C ALA A 88 -44.26 -16.54 -3.15
#